data_AF-A0A2V9YIL8-F1
#
_entry.id   AF-A0A2V9YIL8-F1
#
_cell.length_a   1.000
_cell.length_b   1.000
_cell.length_c   1.000
_cell.angle_alpha   90.00
_cell.angle_beta   90.00
_cell.angle_gamma   90.00
#
_symmetry.space_group_name_H-M   'P 1'
#
loop_
_entity.id
_entity.type
_entity.pdbx_description
1 polymer ?
#
loop_
_entity_poly.entity_id
_entity_poly.type
_entity_poly.pdbx_seq_one_letter_code
_entity_poly.pdbx_strand_id
1 'polypeptide(L)'
;ILIAGLTVIFPLGLLVSSGLRQWVSDRDLYGLTLFHLWRILPGIVFLQLHQRQLLPRLFALPAGWGDIIVAVTAPLAAALLLRHRWPLLLWHVLAMAELVNVVAIGAGIGFGRPTGLEPLRHFPLSLLPLFLVPLTLQAHIAALFKLLRRDQ
;
A
#
# COMPACT_ATOMS: atom_id res chain seq x y z
N ILE A 1 17.03 5.50 -0.94
CA ILE A 1 17.20 5.77 -2.39
C ILE A 1 16.34 4.83 -3.24
N LEU A 2 16.47 3.49 -3.12
CA LEU A 2 15.68 2.54 -3.90
C LEU A 2 14.16 2.65 -3.70
N ILE A 3 13.71 2.75 -2.44
CA ILE A 3 12.30 2.88 -2.06
C ILE A 3 11.69 4.18 -2.58
N ALA A 4 12.42 5.30 -2.49
CA ALA A 4 11.99 6.59 -3.01
C ALA A 4 11.91 6.56 -4.55
N GLY A 5 12.85 5.88 -5.21
CA GLY A 5 12.81 5.67 -6.66
C GLY A 5 11.56 4.92 -7.10
N LEU A 6 11.30 3.72 -6.57
CA LEU A 6 10.14 2.92 -6.97
C LEU A 6 8.78 3.56 -6.64
N THR A 7 8.73 4.36 -5.57
CA THR A 7 7.53 5.08 -5.15
C THR A 7 7.25 6.33 -6.00
N VAL A 8 8.28 7.05 -6.44
CA VAL A 8 8.12 8.33 -7.17
C VAL A 8 8.17 8.14 -8.69
N ILE A 9 8.92 7.16 -9.20
CA ILE A 9 9.07 6.92 -10.64
C ILE A 9 7.73 6.56 -11.30
N PHE A 10 6.91 5.72 -10.65
CA PHE A 10 5.63 5.31 -11.22
C PHE A 10 4.64 6.47 -11.42
N PRO A 11 4.32 7.30 -10.39
CA PRO A 11 3.45 8.46 -10.59
C PRO A 11 4.04 9.47 -11.58
N LEU A 12 5.35 9.73 -11.56
CA LEU A 12 5.99 10.59 -12.56
C LEU A 12 5.85 10.02 -13.98
N GLY A 13 6.02 8.70 -14.13
CA GLY A 13 5.81 7.99 -15.38
C GLY A 13 4.39 8.18 -15.91
N LEU A 14 3.38 8.19 -15.04
CA LEU A 14 1.98 8.44 -15.45
C LEU A 14 1.77 9.86 -15.99
N LEU A 15 2.54 10.84 -15.52
CA LEU A 15 2.48 12.21 -16.02
C LEU A 15 3.12 12.33 -17.41
N VAL A 16 4.22 11.64 -17.66
CA VAL A 16 5.03 11.84 -18.88
C VAL A 16 4.71 10.82 -19.98
N SER A 17 4.42 9.56 -19.64
CA SER A 17 4.31 8.46 -20.61
C SER A 17 2.86 8.13 -20.99
N SER A 18 2.51 8.30 -22.27
CA SER A 18 1.22 7.85 -22.83
C SER A 18 1.06 6.33 -22.79
N GLY A 19 2.14 5.58 -23.06
CA GLY A 19 2.14 4.13 -23.01
C GLY A 19 1.84 3.58 -21.62
N LEU A 20 2.44 4.17 -20.57
CA LEU A 20 2.14 3.77 -19.19
C LEU A 20 0.70 4.10 -18.80
N ARG A 21 0.18 5.25 -19.23
CA ARG A 21 -1.23 5.61 -19.00
C ARG A 21 -2.17 4.61 -19.67
N GLN A 22 -1.89 4.21 -20.91
CA GLN A 22 -2.68 3.19 -21.62
C GLN A 22 -2.61 1.84 -20.89
N TRP A 23 -1.41 1.39 -20.54
CA TRP A 23 -1.22 0.15 -19.78
C TRP A 23 -1.99 0.14 -18.46
N VAL A 24 -2.03 1.25 -17.72
CA VAL A 24 -2.84 1.38 -16.50
C VAL A 24 -4.33 1.35 -16.84
N SER A 25 -4.78 2.08 -17.86
CA SER A 25 -6.18 2.08 -18.30
C SER A 25 -6.69 0.67 -18.65
N ASP A 26 -5.84 -0.19 -19.19
CA ASP A 26 -6.17 -1.58 -19.54
C ASP A 26 -6.30 -2.51 -18.31
N ARG A 27 -5.82 -2.10 -17.13
CA ARG A 27 -5.91 -2.92 -15.89
C ARG A 27 -7.28 -2.85 -15.26
N ASP A 28 -7.90 -3.99 -15.02
CA ASP A 28 -9.20 -4.05 -14.34
C ASP A 28 -9.16 -3.46 -12.91
N LEU A 29 -10.16 -2.64 -12.58
CA LEU A 29 -10.32 -2.07 -11.24
C LEU A 29 -10.62 -3.14 -10.19
N TYR A 30 -11.38 -4.19 -10.54
CA TYR A 30 -11.65 -5.29 -9.61
C TYR A 30 -10.34 -5.95 -9.16
N GLY A 31 -9.45 -6.27 -10.12
CA GLY A 31 -8.13 -6.83 -9.82
C GLY A 31 -7.24 -5.90 -9.00
N LEU A 32 -7.22 -4.60 -9.32
CA LEU A 32 -6.46 -3.60 -8.56
C LEU A 32 -6.96 -3.45 -7.12
N THR A 33 -8.28 -3.48 -6.90
CA THR A 33 -8.88 -3.43 -5.56
C THR A 33 -8.63 -4.73 -4.79
N LEU A 34 -8.87 -5.89 -5.41
CA LEU A 34 -8.71 -7.20 -4.77
C LEU A 34 -7.25 -7.52 -4.43
N PHE A 35 -6.29 -6.96 -5.18
CA PHE A 35 -4.86 -7.09 -4.89
C PHE A 35 -4.55 -6.83 -3.41
N HIS A 36 -5.17 -5.83 -2.79
CA HIS A 36 -4.92 -5.45 -1.41
C HIS A 36 -5.24 -6.53 -0.36
N LEU A 37 -5.90 -7.63 -0.73
CA LEU A 37 -6.09 -8.80 0.13
C LEU A 37 -4.76 -9.37 0.66
N TRP A 38 -3.68 -9.27 -0.13
CA TRP A 38 -2.36 -9.79 0.26
C TRP A 38 -1.85 -9.18 1.58
N ARG A 39 -2.28 -7.94 1.90
CA ARG A 39 -1.87 -7.19 3.08
C ARG A 39 -2.24 -7.90 4.39
N ILE A 40 -3.17 -8.85 4.39
CA ILE A 40 -3.51 -9.63 5.58
C ILE A 40 -2.28 -10.33 6.19
N LEU A 41 -1.35 -10.79 5.33
CA LEU A 41 -0.17 -11.54 5.76
C LEU A 41 0.81 -10.67 6.57
N PRO A 42 1.36 -9.55 6.05
CA PRO A 42 2.20 -8.68 6.86
C PRO A 42 1.47 -8.10 8.06
N GLY A 43 0.16 -7.81 7.94
CA GLY A 43 -0.64 -7.30 9.04
C GLY A 43 -0.60 -8.20 10.28
N ILE A 44 -0.85 -9.50 10.10
CA ILE A 44 -0.75 -10.50 11.18
C ILE A 44 0.69 -10.60 11.69
N VAL A 45 1.67 -10.64 10.79
CA VAL A 45 3.09 -10.78 11.16
C VAL A 45 3.56 -9.60 12.02
N PHE A 46 3.17 -8.36 11.69
CA PHE A 46 3.54 -7.19 12.50
C PHE A 46 3.02 -7.29 13.93
N LEU A 47 1.76 -7.71 14.11
CA LEU A 47 1.18 -7.91 15.44
C LEU A 47 1.89 -9.01 16.22
N GLN A 48 2.24 -10.12 15.58
CA GLN A 48 3.01 -11.21 16.21
C GLN A 48 4.42 -10.76 16.61
N LEU A 49 5.12 -10.03 15.75
CA LEU A 49 6.45 -9.49 16.06
C LEU A 49 6.41 -8.49 17.21
N HIS A 50 5.33 -7.71 17.32
CA HIS A 50 5.13 -6.84 18.48
C HIS A 50 4.98 -7.63 19.78
N GLN A 51 4.19 -8.70 19.78
CA GLN A 51 4.04 -9.59 20.95
C GLN A 51 5.38 -10.18 21.40
N ARG A 52 6.29 -10.44 20.45
CA ARG A 52 7.66 -10.92 20.70
C ARG A 52 8.67 -9.79 21.01
N GLN A 53 8.21 -8.55 21.12
CA GLN A 53 9.05 -7.36 21.37
C GLN A 53 10.08 -7.07 20.25
N LEU A 54 9.89 -7.64 19.06
CA LEU A 54 10.77 -7.46 17.91
C LEU A 54 10.41 -6.25 17.06
N LEU A 55 9.17 -5.77 17.13
CA LEU A 55 8.74 -4.52 16.51
C LEU A 55 8.18 -3.54 17.54
N PRO A 56 8.52 -2.23 17.44
CA PRO A 56 7.95 -1.19 18.27
C PRO A 56 6.44 -1.11 18.10
N ARG A 57 5.74 -0.95 19.23
CA ARG A 57 4.28 -0.77 19.27
C ARG A 57 3.78 0.32 18.31
N LEU A 58 4.51 1.43 18.25
CA LEU A 58 4.17 2.60 17.43
C LEU A 58 4.11 2.29 15.93
N PHE A 59 4.89 1.32 15.46
CA PHE A 59 4.84 0.84 14.07
C PHE A 59 3.87 -0.33 13.92
N ALA A 60 4.02 -1.34 14.76
CA ALA A 60 3.37 -2.63 14.54
C ALA A 60 1.85 -2.60 14.72
N LEU A 61 1.31 -1.79 15.65
CA LEU A 61 -0.14 -1.71 15.83
C LEU A 61 -0.82 -0.98 14.67
N PRO A 62 -0.39 0.23 14.26
CA PRO A 62 -0.97 0.87 13.08
C PRO A 62 -0.79 0.04 11.82
N ALA A 63 0.42 -0.47 11.55
CA ALA A 63 0.70 -1.29 10.37
C ALA A 63 -0.13 -2.58 10.37
N GLY A 64 -0.15 -3.28 11.50
CA GLY A 64 -0.86 -4.55 11.65
C GLY A 64 -2.35 -4.42 11.41
N TRP A 65 -3.01 -3.55 12.18
CA TRP A 65 -4.46 -3.37 12.06
C TRP A 65 -4.87 -2.67 10.77
N GLY A 66 -4.10 -1.69 10.29
CA GLY A 66 -4.37 -1.02 9.03
C GLY A 66 -4.34 -1.98 7.85
N ASP A 67 -3.30 -2.82 7.75
CA ASP A 67 -3.19 -3.86 6.73
C ASP A 67 -4.35 -4.87 6.80
N ILE A 68 -4.73 -5.33 8.00
CA ILE A 68 -5.85 -6.27 8.18
C ILE A 68 -7.18 -5.64 7.74
N ILE A 69 -7.46 -4.41 8.16
CA ILE A 69 -8.71 -3.72 7.82
C ILE A 69 -8.80 -3.51 6.30
N VAL A 70 -7.73 -3.06 5.65
CA VAL A 70 -7.73 -2.89 4.19
C VAL A 70 -7.90 -4.24 3.49
N ALA A 71 -7.18 -5.28 3.93
CA ALA A 71 -7.28 -6.61 3.31
C ALA A 71 -8.69 -7.21 3.43
N VAL A 72 -9.33 -7.10 4.60
CA VAL A 72 -10.69 -7.61 4.84
C VAL A 72 -11.74 -6.81 4.07
N THR A 73 -11.55 -5.49 3.95
CA THR A 73 -12.51 -4.64 3.23
C THR A 73 -12.31 -4.64 1.71
N ALA A 74 -11.16 -5.09 1.20
CA ALA A 74 -10.87 -5.12 -0.23
C ALA A 74 -11.86 -5.96 -1.07
N PRO A 75 -12.23 -7.21 -0.69
CA PRO A 75 -13.25 -7.97 -1.41
C PRO A 75 -14.62 -7.29 -1.39
N LEU A 76 -14.99 -6.65 -0.28
CA LEU A 76 -16.25 -5.90 -0.17
C LEU A 76 -16.23 -4.67 -1.08
N ALA A 77 -15.12 -3.92 -1.11
CA ALA A 77 -14.95 -2.80 -2.03
C ALA A 77 -15.00 -3.24 -3.50
N ALA A 78 -14.35 -4.36 -3.84
CA ALA A 78 -14.35 -4.93 -5.18
C ALA A 78 -15.73 -5.47 -5.59
N ALA A 79 -16.52 -6.02 -4.67
CA ALA A 79 -17.85 -6.54 -4.99
C ALA A 79 -18.91 -5.44 -5.07
N LEU A 80 -18.87 -4.46 -4.16
CA LEU A 80 -19.97 -3.53 -3.94
C LEU A 80 -19.71 -2.14 -4.52
N LEU A 81 -18.46 -1.68 -4.58
CA LEU A 81 -18.17 -0.28 -4.89
C LEU A 81 -17.71 -0.04 -6.33
N LEU A 82 -17.46 -1.07 -7.14
CA LEU A 82 -16.98 -0.90 -8.53
C LEU A 82 -17.88 -0.06 -9.43
N ARG A 83 -19.19 -0.10 -9.17
CA ARG A 83 -20.21 0.68 -9.86
C ARG A 83 -20.36 2.10 -9.30
N HIS A 84 -19.77 2.38 -8.14
CA HIS A 84 -19.89 3.65 -7.43
C HIS A 84 -18.54 4.35 -7.35
N ARG A 85 -18.30 5.27 -8.30
CA ARG A 85 -17.04 6.03 -8.43
C ARG A 85 -16.57 6.65 -7.12
N TRP A 86 -17.41 7.44 -6.46
CA TRP A 86 -17.04 8.21 -5.26
C TRP A 86 -16.72 7.32 -4.05
N PRO A 87 -17.56 6.33 -3.67
CA PRO A 87 -17.21 5.38 -2.62
C PRO A 87 -15.92 4.60 -2.89
N LEU A 88 -15.69 4.12 -4.11
CA LEU A 88 -14.47 3.37 -4.43
C LEU A 88 -13.23 4.27 -4.39
N LEU A 89 -13.35 5.51 -4.88
CA LEU A 89 -12.28 6.50 -4.80
C LEU A 89 -11.93 6.78 -3.33
N LEU A 90 -12.93 7.04 -2.49
CA LEU A 90 -12.73 7.27 -1.07
C LEU A 90 -12.05 6.07 -0.40
N TRP A 91 -12.47 4.85 -0.70
CA TRP A 91 -11.85 3.63 -0.18
C TRP A 91 -10.36 3.55 -0.56
N HIS A 92 -10.00 3.76 -1.83
CA HIS A 92 -8.60 3.74 -2.25
C HIS A 92 -7.79 4.89 -1.62
N VAL A 93 -8.36 6.09 -1.46
CA VAL A 93 -7.68 7.21 -0.79
C VAL A 93 -7.39 6.89 0.67
N LEU A 94 -8.39 6.41 1.43
CA LEU A 94 -8.23 6.10 2.84
C LEU A 94 -7.22 4.95 3.05
N ALA A 95 -7.31 3.89 2.25
CA ALA A 95 -6.38 2.76 2.31
C ALA A 95 -4.95 3.13 1.91
N MET A 96 -4.79 4.06 0.95
CA MET A 96 -3.48 4.60 0.56
C MET A 96 -2.91 5.52 1.64
N ALA A 97 -3.74 6.37 2.25
CA ALA A 97 -3.31 7.28 3.31
C ALA A 97 -2.80 6.52 4.54
N GLU A 98 -3.47 5.42 4.90
CA GLU A 98 -3.01 4.53 5.96
C GLU A 98 -1.63 3.93 5.63
N LEU A 99 -1.42 3.43 4.41
CA LEU A 99 -0.12 2.91 3.98
C LEU A 99 0.98 3.99 4.07
N VAL A 100 0.70 5.19 3.57
CA VAL A 100 1.65 6.32 3.63
C VAL A 100 1.98 6.69 5.07
N ASN A 101 0.99 6.71 5.96
CA ASN A 101 1.18 6.97 7.38
C ASN A 101 2.11 5.94 8.03
N VAL A 102 1.92 4.64 7.76
CA VAL A 102 2.78 3.57 8.28
C VAL A 102 4.21 3.68 7.74
N VAL A 103 4.37 4.00 6.45
CA VAL A 103 5.70 4.25 5.85
C VAL A 103 6.38 5.45 6.52
N ALA A 104 5.65 6.53 6.81
CA ALA A 104 6.19 7.69 7.50
C ALA A 104 6.62 7.37 8.93
N ILE A 105 5.81 6.62 9.69
CA ILE A 105 6.17 6.13 11.03
C ILE A 105 7.44 5.27 10.94
N GLY A 106 7.48 4.34 9.99
CA GLY A 106 8.62 3.45 9.80
C GLY A 106 9.91 4.20 9.48
N ALA A 107 9.82 5.20 8.58
CA ALA A 107 10.94 6.08 8.26
C ALA A 107 11.41 6.86 9.49
N GLY A 108 10.48 7.47 10.25
CA GLY A 108 10.80 8.21 11.48
C GLY A 108 11.53 7.35 12.52
N ILE A 109 11.07 6.11 12.73
CA ILE A 109 11.76 5.17 13.62
C ILE A 109 13.14 4.82 13.06
N GLY A 110 13.26 4.54 11.76
CA GLY A 110 14.54 4.20 11.14
C GLY A 110 15.59 5.31 11.25
N PHE A 111 15.18 6.58 11.14
CA PHE A 111 16.06 7.73 11.32
C PHE A 111 16.46 7.94 12.80
N GLY A 112 15.53 7.82 13.73
CA GLY A 112 15.82 8.03 15.16
C GLY A 112 16.51 6.84 15.83
N ARG A 113 16.23 5.61 15.38
CA ARG A 113 16.74 4.34 15.92
C ARG A 113 16.94 3.35 14.76
N PRO A 114 18.14 3.27 14.15
CA PRO A 114 18.40 2.42 12.97
C PRO A 114 18.14 0.91 13.15
N THR A 115 18.13 0.43 14.38
CA THR A 115 17.81 -0.97 14.76
C THR A 115 16.34 -1.17 15.16
N GLY A 116 15.54 -0.10 15.25
CA GLY A 116 14.16 -0.15 15.71
C GLY A 116 13.20 -0.90 14.78
N LEU A 117 13.61 -1.20 13.55
CA LEU A 117 12.85 -2.00 12.58
C LEU A 117 13.73 -3.11 11.98
N GLU A 118 14.66 -3.65 12.78
CA GLU A 118 15.61 -4.66 12.34
C GLU A 118 14.93 -5.83 11.61
N PRO A 119 13.78 -6.39 12.05
CA PRO A 119 13.15 -7.50 11.35
C PRO A 119 12.83 -7.20 9.88
N LEU A 120 12.52 -5.94 9.53
CA LEU A 120 12.21 -5.53 8.15
C LEU A 120 13.45 -5.44 7.25
N ARG A 121 14.65 -5.67 7.78
CA ARG A 121 15.91 -5.66 7.02
C ARG A 121 16.31 -7.07 6.58
N HIS A 122 15.69 -8.10 7.15
CA HIS A 122 16.02 -9.50 6.90
C HIS A 122 14.93 -10.19 6.07
N PHE A 123 15.34 -11.16 5.27
CA PHE A 123 14.39 -12.00 4.53
C PHE A 123 13.55 -12.82 5.52
N PRO A 124 12.23 -12.98 5.29
CA PRO A 124 11.48 -12.54 4.11
C PRO A 124 10.93 -11.10 4.20
N LEU A 125 10.99 -10.46 5.36
CA LEU A 125 10.32 -9.17 5.60
C LEU A 125 10.95 -8.00 4.86
N SER A 126 12.21 -8.09 4.45
CA SER A 126 12.86 -7.12 3.57
C SER A 126 12.15 -6.95 2.22
N LEU A 127 11.37 -7.95 1.78
CA LEU A 127 10.54 -7.82 0.58
C LEU A 127 9.46 -6.75 0.73
N LEU A 128 8.99 -6.47 1.95
CA LEU A 128 7.96 -5.48 2.22
C LEU A 128 8.42 -4.07 1.81
N PRO A 129 9.45 -3.46 2.43
CA PRO A 129 9.88 -2.12 2.07
C PRO A 129 10.52 -2.05 0.67
N LEU A 130 11.14 -3.13 0.18
CA LEU A 130 11.84 -3.12 -1.10
C LEU A 130 10.90 -3.26 -2.31
N PHE A 131 9.81 -4.02 -2.18
CA PHE A 131 8.96 -4.38 -3.32
C PHE A 131 7.47 -4.23 -3.03
N LEU A 132 6.97 -4.89 -1.99
CA LEU A 132 5.51 -5.05 -1.81
C LEU A 132 4.82 -3.75 -1.38
N VAL A 133 5.47 -2.93 -0.56
CA VAL A 133 4.97 -1.60 -0.17
C VAL A 133 4.93 -0.66 -1.39
N PRO A 134 6.02 -0.48 -2.16
CA PRO A 134 5.96 0.28 -3.41
C PRO A 134 4.90 -0.24 -4.39
N LEU A 135 4.79 -1.55 -4.59
CA LEU A 135 3.80 -2.15 -5.49
C LEU A 135 2.37 -1.87 -5.04
N THR A 136 2.11 -1.93 -3.74
CA THR A 136 0.79 -1.63 -3.16
C THR A 136 0.41 -0.18 -3.33
N LEU A 137 1.37 0.74 -3.17
CA LEU A 137 1.16 2.15 -3.46
C LEU A 137 0.86 2.38 -4.94
N GLN A 138 1.59 1.70 -5.85
CA GLN A 138 1.34 1.77 -7.29
C GLN A 138 -0.06 1.28 -7.66
N ALA A 139 -0.55 0.21 -7.03
CA ALA A 139 -1.92 -0.29 -7.23
C ALA A 139 -2.98 0.75 -6.83
N HIS A 140 -2.81 1.43 -5.69
CA HIS A 140 -3.68 2.56 -5.29
C HIS A 140 -3.62 3.69 -6.31
N ILE A 141 -2.42 4.12 -6.72
CA ILE A 141 -2.24 5.22 -7.69
C ILE A 141 -2.89 4.87 -9.03
N ALA A 142 -2.72 3.64 -9.53
CA ALA A 142 -3.33 3.17 -10.76
C ALA A 142 -4.86 3.21 -10.69
N ALA A 143 -5.45 2.70 -9.60
CA ALA A 143 -6.90 2.72 -9.39
C ALA A 143 -7.44 4.14 -9.30
N LEU A 144 -6.77 5.02 -8.53
CA LEU A 144 -7.15 6.44 -8.41
C LEU A 144 -7.03 7.18 -9.74
N PHE A 145 -5.96 6.95 -10.50
CA PHE A 145 -5.78 7.53 -11.83
C PHE A 145 -6.95 7.17 -12.76
N LYS A 146 -7.32 5.89 -12.81
CA LYS A 146 -8.48 5.43 -13.59
C LYS A 146 -9.79 6.06 -13.12
N LEU A 147 -10.00 6.09 -11.80
CA LEU A 147 -11.22 6.63 -11.21
C LEU A 147 -11.36 8.12 -11.46
N LEU A 148 -10.28 8.90 -11.43
CA LEU A 148 -10.33 10.33 -11.69
C LEU A 148 -10.64 10.65 -13.15
N ARG A 149 -10.26 9.77 -14.09
CA ARG A 149 -10.45 9.94 -15.54
C ARG A 149 -11.74 9.36 -16.11
N ARG A 150 -12.52 8.61 -15.35
CA ARG A 150 -13.78 7.98 -15.80
C ARG A 150 -14.89 8.94 -16.31
N ASP A 151 -14.70 10.26 -16.18
CA ASP A 151 -15.67 11.30 -16.59
C ASP A 151 -15.14 12.20 -17.73
N GLN A 152 -14.02 11.82 -18.36
CA GLN A 152 -13.50 12.40 -19.62
C GLN A 152 -13.71 11.41 -20.75
#